data_AF-A0A534QGR3-F1
#
_entry.id   AF-A0A534QGR3-F1
#
_cell.length_a   1.000
_cell.length_b   1.000
_cell.length_c   1.000
_cell.angle_alpha   90.00
_cell.angle_beta   90.00
_cell.angle_gamma   90.00
#
_symmetry.space_group_name_H-M   'P 1'
#
loop_
_entity.id
_entity.type
_entity.pdbx_description
1 polymer ?
#
loop_
_entity_poly.entity_id
_entity_poly.type
_entity_poly.pdbx_seq_one_letter_code
_entity_poly.pdbx_strand_id
1 'polypeptide(L)'
;LFSAPGAPPKVILLTSAGASEGKTVTSVNLATSLAEAGSRVILLDVDLRRPNCHRTLGVVNDQYGLSSFLAGQAALESVIRPLAGARLFFVPAGPTPPNPAELVGSARMRDALENLRQAYDFVILDSPPVLPVTDAVVLGREADGAVLVVKGHDTPRELLRRARDQLLQANVHLLGAVVNNVDLRWGDTYFYSRYYGGYYGPGPAAQTEAPA
;
A
#
# COMPACT_ATOMS: atom_id res chain seq x y z
N LEU A 1 -11.83 -12.34 0.35
CA LEU A 1 -10.94 -11.49 1.16
C LEU A 1 -11.49 -11.19 2.56
N PHE A 2 -12.74 -11.55 2.86
CA PHE A 2 -13.25 -11.59 4.23
C PHE A 2 -13.30 -13.04 4.71
N SER A 3 -12.71 -13.28 5.89
CA SER A 3 -12.85 -14.44 6.78
C SER A 3 -11.50 -15.02 7.21
N ALA A 4 -10.85 -14.31 8.13
CA ALA A 4 -10.15 -14.96 9.23
C ALA A 4 -11.04 -14.82 10.50
N PRO A 5 -11.03 -15.77 11.45
CA PRO A 5 -11.73 -15.60 12.71
C PRO A 5 -11.03 -14.50 13.51
N GLY A 6 -11.64 -13.32 13.57
CA GLY A 6 -11.09 -12.12 14.19
C GLY A 6 -11.70 -10.85 13.61
N ALA A 7 -11.52 -9.70 14.28
CA ALA A 7 -11.87 -8.41 13.68
C ALA A 7 -11.04 -8.21 12.40
N PRO A 8 -11.61 -7.65 11.31
CA PRO A 8 -10.88 -7.40 10.08
C PRO A 8 -9.68 -6.47 10.34
N PRO A 9 -8.53 -6.67 9.67
CA PRO A 9 -7.35 -5.84 9.86
C PRO A 9 -7.67 -4.39 9.49
N LYS A 10 -7.35 -3.45 10.40
CA LYS A 10 -7.57 -2.02 10.20
C LYS A 10 -6.30 -1.32 9.76
N VAL A 11 -5.17 -1.62 10.40
CA VAL A 11 -3.86 -1.04 10.06
C VAL A 11 -3.14 -1.98 9.09
N ILE A 12 -3.02 -1.57 7.84
CA ILE A 12 -2.47 -2.39 6.75
C ILE A 12 -1.21 -1.73 6.21
N LEU A 13 -0.09 -2.43 6.33
CA LEU A 13 1.19 -2.02 5.75
C LEU A 13 1.32 -2.54 4.32
N LEU A 14 1.67 -1.66 3.37
CA LEU A 14 2.12 -2.07 2.04
C LEU A 14 3.63 -1.91 1.94
N THR A 15 4.30 -3.02 1.66
CA THR A 15 5.74 -3.07 1.45
C THR A 15 6.09 -3.96 0.27
N SER A 16 7.36 -4.12 -0.03
CA SER A 16 7.86 -4.88 -1.17
C SER A 16 9.32 -5.27 -0.95
N ALA A 17 9.86 -6.15 -1.79
CA ALA A 17 11.24 -6.58 -1.66
C ALA A 17 12.24 -5.46 -2.03
N GLY A 18 11.96 -4.72 -3.10
CA GLY A 18 12.83 -3.70 -3.67
C GLY A 18 12.13 -2.38 -4.01
N ALA A 19 12.93 -1.39 -4.41
CA ALA A 19 12.38 -0.13 -4.90
C ALA A 19 11.60 -0.33 -6.22
N SER A 20 10.68 0.58 -6.52
CA SER A 20 9.98 0.63 -7.82
C SER A 20 9.11 -0.59 -8.18
N GLU A 21 8.60 -1.32 -7.19
CA GLU A 21 7.69 -2.46 -7.41
C GLU A 21 6.19 -2.06 -7.43
N GLY A 22 5.89 -0.78 -7.20
CA GLY A 22 4.54 -0.21 -7.28
C GLY A 22 3.76 -0.17 -5.97
N LYS A 23 4.45 -0.20 -4.82
CA LYS A 23 3.88 -0.02 -3.48
C LYS A 23 2.95 1.19 -3.42
N THR A 24 3.50 2.39 -3.65
CA THR A 24 2.76 3.67 -3.58
C THR A 24 1.49 3.69 -4.43
N VAL A 25 1.58 3.21 -5.67
CA VAL A 25 0.40 3.12 -6.56
C VAL A 25 -0.63 2.14 -6.02
N THR A 26 -0.19 1.01 -5.50
CA THR A 26 -1.07 0.01 -4.86
C THR A 26 -1.71 0.57 -3.59
N SER A 27 -0.94 1.28 -2.75
CA SER A 27 -1.39 1.90 -1.50
C SER A 27 -2.47 2.95 -1.76
N VAL A 28 -2.24 3.84 -2.73
CA VAL A 28 -3.22 4.87 -3.13
C VAL A 28 -4.48 4.23 -3.68
N ASN A 29 -4.38 3.29 -4.64
CA ASN A 29 -5.57 2.67 -5.23
C ASN A 29 -6.38 1.84 -4.21
N LEU A 30 -5.71 1.14 -3.30
CA LEU A 30 -6.39 0.43 -2.21
C LEU A 30 -7.14 1.40 -1.32
N ALA A 31 -6.50 2.49 -0.88
CA ALA A 31 -7.12 3.49 -0.03
C ALA A 31 -8.32 4.16 -0.71
N THR A 32 -8.20 4.53 -1.98
CA THR A 32 -9.29 5.09 -2.79
C THR A 32 -10.44 4.10 -2.93
N SER A 33 -10.17 2.84 -3.28
CA SER A 33 -11.21 1.82 -3.46
C SER A 33 -11.99 1.55 -2.18
N LEU A 34 -11.31 1.53 -1.02
CA LEU A 34 -11.95 1.38 0.29
C LEU A 34 -12.82 2.60 0.64
N ALA A 35 -12.35 3.80 0.31
CA ALA A 35 -13.10 5.03 0.54
C ALA A 35 -14.36 5.12 -0.35
N GLU A 36 -14.23 4.75 -1.63
CA GLU A 36 -15.35 4.65 -2.58
C GLU A 36 -16.37 3.60 -2.16
N ALA A 37 -15.93 2.52 -1.51
CA ALA A 37 -16.81 1.53 -0.88
C ALA A 37 -17.49 2.03 0.41
N GLY A 38 -17.24 3.27 0.84
CA GLY A 38 -17.91 3.95 1.94
C GLY A 38 -17.14 3.94 3.27
N SER A 39 -15.97 3.31 3.33
CA SER A 39 -15.13 3.30 4.53
C SER A 39 -14.44 4.63 4.76
N ARG A 40 -14.20 4.98 6.02
CA ARG A 40 -13.35 6.10 6.39
C ARG A 40 -11.89 5.67 6.42
N VAL A 41 -11.10 6.16 5.48
CA VAL A 41 -9.74 5.68 5.22
C VAL A 41 -8.72 6.79 5.42
N ILE A 42 -7.60 6.48 6.08
CA ILE A 42 -6.44 7.37 6.13
C ILE A 42 -5.22 6.66 5.51
N LEU A 43 -4.57 7.34 4.57
CA LEU A 43 -3.31 6.92 3.95
C LEU A 43 -2.15 7.72 4.57
N LEU A 44 -1.10 7.04 5.01
CA LEU A 44 0.13 7.65 5.52
C LEU A 44 1.28 7.31 4.58
N ASP A 45 2.00 8.33 4.11
CA ASP A 45 3.30 8.16 3.44
C ASP A 45 4.37 7.97 4.53
N VAL A 46 4.66 6.70 4.85
CA VAL A 46 5.62 6.33 5.90
C VAL A 46 7.02 6.03 5.33
N ASP A 47 7.22 6.19 4.02
CA ASP A 47 8.55 6.25 3.40
C ASP A 47 9.15 7.66 3.55
N LEU A 48 9.63 7.94 4.76
CA LEU A 48 10.28 9.21 5.07
C LEU A 48 11.62 9.41 4.32
N ARG A 49 12.13 8.38 3.65
CA ARG A 49 13.40 8.40 2.93
C ARG A 49 13.21 8.84 1.49
N ARG A 50 12.16 8.34 0.82
CA ARG A 50 11.84 8.64 -0.59
C ARG A 50 10.32 8.76 -0.78
N PRO A 51 9.66 9.75 -0.16
CA PRO A 51 8.22 9.87 -0.18
C PRO A 51 7.71 10.12 -1.60
N ASN A 52 6.59 9.47 -1.94
CA ASN A 52 6.07 9.47 -3.30
C ASN A 52 4.54 9.45 -3.41
N CYS A 53 3.81 9.28 -2.29
CA CYS A 53 2.33 9.30 -2.31
C CYS A 53 1.81 10.62 -2.86
N HIS A 54 2.39 11.74 -2.43
CA HIS A 54 1.98 13.08 -2.85
C HIS A 54 1.98 13.23 -4.38
N ARG A 55 2.99 12.68 -5.08
CA ARG A 55 3.05 12.72 -6.56
C ARG A 55 1.95 11.88 -7.19
N THR A 56 1.71 10.70 -6.65
CA THR A 56 0.67 9.77 -7.13
C THR A 56 -0.73 10.36 -6.93
N LEU A 57 -0.93 11.11 -5.84
CA LEU A 57 -2.18 11.78 -5.51
C LEU A 57 -2.36 13.14 -6.21
N GLY A 58 -1.33 13.67 -6.88
CA GLY A 58 -1.37 15.01 -7.47
C GLY A 58 -1.46 16.14 -6.43
N VAL A 59 -0.93 15.92 -5.22
CA VAL A 59 -0.89 16.90 -4.12
C VAL A 59 0.54 17.31 -3.78
N VAL A 60 0.69 18.41 -3.06
CA VAL A 60 2.00 18.92 -2.64
C VAL A 60 2.51 18.14 -1.43
N ASN A 61 3.81 17.79 -1.40
CA ASN A 61 4.47 17.37 -0.16
C ASN A 61 4.70 18.62 0.69
N ASP A 62 3.87 18.77 1.71
CA ASP A 62 3.79 19.99 2.50
C ASP A 62 5.05 20.19 3.37
N GLN A 63 5.27 21.42 3.84
CA GLN A 63 6.38 21.75 4.75
C GLN A 63 6.27 21.02 6.09
N TYR A 64 5.04 20.60 6.46
CA TYR A 64 4.75 19.81 7.64
C TYR A 64 4.04 18.51 7.26
N GLY A 65 4.55 17.39 7.77
CA GLY A 65 3.98 16.07 7.53
C GLY A 65 4.22 15.11 8.71
N LEU A 66 4.20 13.83 8.42
CA LEU A 66 4.45 12.77 9.40
C LEU A 66 5.79 12.95 10.12
N SER A 67 6.86 13.28 9.39
CA SER A 67 8.18 13.51 10.00
C SER A 67 8.16 14.67 11.00
N SER A 68 7.48 15.77 10.67
CA SER A 68 7.32 16.94 11.54
C SER A 68 6.52 16.62 12.79
N PHE A 69 5.45 15.83 12.67
CA PHE A 69 4.69 15.33 13.82
C PHE A 69 5.56 14.44 14.71
N LEU A 70 6.27 13.46 14.12
CA LEU A 70 7.11 12.53 14.87
C LEU A 70 8.26 13.25 15.59
N ALA A 71 8.79 14.32 14.99
CA ALA A 71 9.79 15.21 15.60
C ALA A 71 9.22 16.17 16.65
N GLY A 72 7.90 16.21 16.86
CA GLY A 72 7.23 17.09 17.82
C GLY A 72 7.11 18.55 17.39
N GLN A 73 7.26 18.81 16.10
CA GLN A 73 7.18 20.14 15.51
C GLN A 73 5.76 20.49 15.06
N ALA A 74 4.86 19.50 15.00
CA ALA A 74 3.46 19.67 14.61
C ALA A 74 2.54 18.70 15.37
N ALA A 75 1.26 19.03 15.45
CA ALA A 75 0.21 18.11 15.92
C ALA A 75 -0.22 17.18 14.77
N LEU A 76 -0.67 15.95 15.07
CA LEU A 76 -1.08 15.00 14.04
C LEU A 76 -2.27 15.53 13.23
N GLU A 77 -3.23 16.14 13.93
CA GLU A 77 -4.45 16.71 13.36
C GLU A 77 -4.12 17.83 12.37
N SER A 78 -3.06 18.60 12.64
CA SER A 78 -2.63 19.70 11.76
C SER A 78 -1.95 19.24 10.47
N VAL A 79 -1.53 17.97 10.36
CA VAL A 79 -0.89 17.42 9.16
C VAL A 79 -1.79 16.48 8.37
N ILE A 80 -2.98 16.14 8.89
CA ILE A 80 -3.99 15.38 8.15
C ILE A 80 -4.62 16.28 7.08
N ARG A 81 -4.79 15.74 5.87
CA ARG A 81 -5.39 16.42 4.73
C ARG A 81 -6.57 15.59 4.21
N PRO A 82 -7.80 16.13 4.15
CA PRO A 82 -8.87 15.47 3.39
C PRO A 82 -8.52 15.50 1.90
N LEU A 83 -8.72 14.39 1.20
CA LEU A 83 -8.59 14.31 -0.25
C LEU A 83 -9.96 14.52 -0.91
N ALA A 84 -9.95 14.90 -2.20
CA ALA A 84 -11.16 14.98 -2.99
C ALA A 84 -11.76 13.57 -3.19
N GLY A 85 -13.08 13.44 -3.02
CA GLY A 85 -13.76 12.15 -2.87
C GLY A 85 -14.00 11.85 -1.39
N ALA A 86 -15.27 11.62 -1.03
CA ALA A 86 -15.65 11.53 0.36
C ALA A 86 -14.88 10.43 1.10
N ARG A 87 -14.48 10.71 2.35
CA ARG A 87 -13.95 9.74 3.34
C ARG A 87 -12.51 9.25 3.16
N LEU A 88 -11.73 9.83 2.24
CA LEU A 88 -10.29 9.58 2.13
C LEU A 88 -9.47 10.73 2.73
N PHE A 89 -8.51 10.39 3.59
CA PHE A 89 -7.61 11.32 4.27
C PHE A 89 -6.16 10.91 4.02
N PHE A 90 -5.26 11.88 4.02
CA PHE A 90 -3.85 11.68 3.72
C PHE A 90 -2.95 12.39 4.72
N VAL A 91 -1.88 11.73 5.15
CA VAL A 91 -0.77 12.35 5.88
C VAL A 91 0.47 12.26 4.99
N PRO A 92 0.97 13.39 4.46
CA PRO A 92 2.22 13.40 3.71
C PRO A 92 3.39 13.05 4.62
N ALA A 93 4.47 12.51 4.06
CA ALA A 93 5.69 12.23 4.81
C ALA A 93 6.29 13.51 5.42
N GLY A 94 6.19 14.65 4.72
CA GLY A 94 6.82 15.90 5.10
C GLY A 94 8.30 15.96 4.70
N PRO A 95 9.11 16.82 5.35
CA PRO A 95 10.53 16.94 5.06
C PRO A 95 11.28 15.67 5.45
N THR A 96 12.28 15.27 4.65
CA THR A 96 13.13 14.11 4.95
C THR A 96 13.94 14.36 6.23
N PRO A 97 13.71 13.56 7.30
CA PRO A 97 14.44 13.73 8.55
C PRO A 97 15.82 13.07 8.47
N PRO A 98 16.77 13.46 9.36
CA PRO A 98 18.09 12.82 9.42
C PRO A 98 18.04 11.38 9.98
N ASN A 99 16.97 11.03 10.71
CA ASN A 99 16.81 9.77 11.44
C ASN A 99 15.43 9.10 11.19
N PRO A 100 15.12 8.65 9.95
CA PRO A 100 13.82 8.09 9.59
C PRO A 100 13.37 6.89 10.44
N ALA A 101 14.26 5.92 10.64
CA ALA A 101 13.91 4.65 11.29
C ALA A 101 13.59 4.86 12.78
N GLU A 102 14.30 5.74 13.45
CA GLU A 102 14.09 6.10 14.86
C GLU A 102 12.75 6.80 15.05
N LEU A 103 12.37 7.71 14.14
CA LEU A 103 11.08 8.38 14.19
C LEU A 103 9.93 7.41 13.98
N VAL A 104 10.05 6.53 12.99
CA VAL A 104 9.06 5.51 12.67
C VAL A 104 8.92 4.47 13.81
N GLY A 105 10.02 4.11 14.47
CA GLY A 105 10.02 3.19 15.63
C GLY A 105 9.71 3.86 16.97
N SER A 106 9.36 5.15 16.98
CA SER A 106 9.13 5.89 18.22
C SER A 106 7.81 5.52 18.90
N ALA A 107 7.72 5.74 20.21
CA ALA A 107 6.46 5.63 20.94
C ALA A 107 5.35 6.51 20.34
N ARG A 108 5.73 7.69 19.85
CA ARG A 108 4.81 8.63 19.22
C ARG A 108 4.16 8.09 17.94
N MET A 109 4.87 7.29 17.15
CA MET A 109 4.29 6.61 15.99
C MET A 109 3.27 5.57 16.43
N ARG A 110 3.58 4.79 17.47
CA ARG A 110 2.66 3.77 18.01
C ARG A 110 1.38 4.41 18.56
N ASP A 111 1.51 5.47 19.36
CA ASP A 111 0.38 6.21 19.90
C ASP A 111 -0.48 6.82 18.79
N ALA A 112 0.15 7.33 17.72
CA ALA A 112 -0.56 7.82 16.55
C ALA A 112 -1.34 6.71 15.83
N LEU A 113 -0.73 5.54 15.60
CA LEU A 113 -1.40 4.42 14.96
C LEU A 113 -2.59 3.91 15.79
N GLU A 114 -2.48 3.87 17.12
CA GLU A 114 -3.59 3.50 18.00
C GLU A 114 -4.74 4.52 17.90
N ASN A 115 -4.44 5.82 17.97
CA ASN A 115 -5.45 6.86 17.81
C ASN A 115 -6.15 6.79 16.44
N LEU A 116 -5.38 6.56 15.37
CA LEU A 116 -5.92 6.43 14.02
C LEU A 116 -6.76 5.16 13.86
N ARG A 117 -6.36 4.04 14.48
CA ARG A 117 -7.13 2.77 14.50
C ARG A 117 -8.52 2.94 15.11
N GLN A 118 -8.69 3.85 16.07
CA GLN A 118 -9.99 4.18 16.66
C GLN A 118 -10.80 5.15 15.80
N ALA A 119 -10.15 6.08 15.10
CA ALA A 119 -10.83 7.14 14.35
C ALA A 119 -11.22 6.75 12.90
N TYR A 120 -10.54 5.76 12.31
CA TYR A 120 -10.70 5.34 10.93
C TYR A 120 -11.07 3.86 10.82
N ASP A 121 -11.80 3.51 9.77
CA ASP A 121 -12.11 2.12 9.45
C ASP A 121 -10.86 1.40 8.93
N PHE A 122 -10.04 2.11 8.13
CA PHE A 122 -8.77 1.60 7.62
C PHE A 122 -7.66 2.66 7.72
N VAL A 123 -6.47 2.21 8.11
CA VAL A 123 -5.22 2.97 8.17
C VAL A 123 -4.23 2.28 7.22
N ILE A 124 -3.94 2.90 6.09
CA ILE A 124 -3.07 2.36 5.05
C ILE A 124 -1.69 3.01 5.18
N LEU A 125 -0.64 2.20 5.28
CA LEU A 125 0.74 2.66 5.43
C LEU A 125 1.54 2.35 4.16
N ASP A 126 1.97 3.38 3.42
CA ASP A 126 2.88 3.22 2.28
C ASP A 126 4.34 3.26 2.73
N SER A 127 5.03 2.12 2.71
CA SER A 127 6.34 1.97 3.34
C SER A 127 7.50 1.90 2.32
N PRO A 128 8.75 2.10 2.79
CA PRO A 128 9.91 1.74 1.98
C PRO A 128 9.97 0.22 1.77
N PRO A 129 10.79 -0.28 0.83
CA PRO A 129 11.02 -1.71 0.67
C PRO A 129 11.70 -2.33 1.90
N VAL A 130 11.42 -3.62 2.16
CA VAL A 130 11.88 -4.36 3.34
C VAL A 130 13.37 -4.69 3.32
N LEU A 131 13.95 -5.01 2.16
CA LEU A 131 15.34 -5.48 2.10
C LEU A 131 16.38 -4.38 2.34
N PRO A 132 16.22 -3.15 1.80
CA PRO A 132 17.24 -2.12 1.96
C PRO A 132 17.26 -1.46 3.34
N VAL A 133 16.11 -1.42 4.04
CA VAL A 133 15.94 -0.66 5.28
C VAL A 133 14.97 -1.35 6.25
N THR A 134 15.08 -1.05 7.53
CA THR A 134 14.33 -1.72 8.61
C THR A 134 12.96 -1.11 8.90
N ASP A 135 12.65 0.06 8.35
CA ASP A 135 11.46 0.85 8.66
C ASP A 135 10.16 0.04 8.47
N ALA A 136 10.05 -0.71 7.36
CA ALA A 136 8.89 -1.56 7.07
C ALA A 136 8.74 -2.73 8.05
N VAL A 137 9.85 -3.28 8.57
CA VAL A 137 9.83 -4.34 9.58
C VAL A 137 9.32 -3.80 10.91
N VAL A 138 9.79 -2.61 11.31
CA VAL A 138 9.35 -1.94 12.53
C VAL A 138 7.86 -1.62 12.45
N LEU A 139 7.41 -1.00 11.36
CA LEU A 139 5.99 -0.69 11.12
C LEU A 139 5.11 -1.94 11.05
N GLY A 140 5.62 -3.02 10.47
CA GLY A 140 4.88 -4.28 10.35
C GLY A 140 4.51 -4.89 11.69
N ARG A 141 5.25 -4.59 12.77
CA ARG A 141 4.94 -5.04 14.13
C ARG A 141 3.82 -4.24 14.79
N GLU A 142 3.60 -3.02 14.31
CA GLU A 142 2.56 -2.12 14.82
C GLU A 142 1.27 -2.21 13.98
N ALA A 143 1.38 -2.72 12.74
CA ALA A 143 0.26 -3.00 11.85
C ALA A 143 -0.45 -4.33 12.20
N ASP A 144 -1.73 -4.43 11.86
CA ASP A 144 -2.50 -5.67 12.01
C ASP A 144 -2.10 -6.71 10.96
N GLY A 145 -1.56 -6.24 9.83
CA GLY A 145 -0.89 -7.10 8.87
C GLY A 145 -0.24 -6.33 7.73
N ALA A 146 0.56 -7.05 6.95
CA ALA A 146 1.29 -6.51 5.82
C ALA A 146 0.93 -7.22 4.50
N VAL A 147 0.90 -6.44 3.42
CA VAL A 147 0.74 -6.89 2.05
C VAL A 147 2.05 -6.67 1.30
N LEU A 148 2.56 -7.73 0.68
CA LEU A 148 3.80 -7.69 -0.09
C LEU A 148 3.48 -7.42 -1.57
N VAL A 149 3.83 -6.24 -2.06
CA VAL A 149 3.71 -5.87 -3.47
C VAL A 149 4.89 -6.46 -4.24
N VAL A 150 4.61 -7.08 -5.37
CA VAL A 150 5.61 -7.80 -6.19
C VAL A 150 5.49 -7.32 -7.62
N LYS A 151 6.59 -6.90 -8.24
CA LYS A 151 6.57 -6.54 -9.65
C LYS A 151 6.63 -7.80 -10.50
N GLY A 152 5.55 -8.07 -11.22
CA GLY A 152 5.44 -9.16 -12.16
C GLY A 152 6.57 -9.12 -13.18
N HIS A 153 7.09 -10.30 -13.52
CA HIS A 153 8.18 -10.52 -14.49
C HIS A 153 9.54 -9.89 -14.14
N ASP A 154 9.64 -9.10 -13.07
CA ASP A 154 10.86 -8.38 -12.69
C ASP A 154 11.42 -8.85 -11.34
N THR A 155 10.59 -8.96 -10.30
CA THR A 155 11.06 -9.30 -8.95
C THR A 155 11.54 -10.76 -8.89
N PRO A 156 12.83 -11.04 -8.62
CA PRO A 156 13.31 -12.40 -8.47
C PRO A 156 12.66 -13.10 -7.28
N ARG A 157 12.25 -14.36 -7.47
CA ARG A 157 11.62 -15.18 -6.41
C ARG A 157 12.45 -15.25 -5.13
N GLU A 158 13.78 -15.23 -5.25
CA GLU A 158 14.70 -15.25 -4.12
C GLU A 158 14.61 -13.96 -3.28
N LEU A 159 14.53 -12.78 -3.92
CA LEU A 159 14.34 -11.52 -3.19
C LEU A 159 12.98 -11.48 -2.49
N LEU A 160 11.95 -12.01 -3.14
CA LEU A 160 10.61 -12.13 -2.54
C LEU A 160 10.62 -13.01 -1.30
N ARG A 161 11.30 -14.16 -1.36
CA ARG A 161 11.45 -15.08 -0.21
C ARG A 161 12.18 -14.41 0.94
N ARG A 162 13.29 -13.72 0.67
CA ARG A 162 14.03 -12.99 1.70
C ARG A 162 13.18 -11.90 2.36
N ALA A 163 12.43 -11.14 1.57
CA ALA A 163 11.56 -10.10 2.11
C ALA A 163 10.45 -10.69 3.00
N ARG A 164 9.82 -11.79 2.55
CA ARG A 164 8.86 -12.55 3.35
C ARG A 164 9.51 -13.04 4.66
N ASP A 165 10.68 -13.66 4.58
CA ASP A 165 11.34 -14.27 5.75
C ASP A 165 11.74 -13.21 6.78
N GLN A 166 12.20 -12.04 6.34
CA GLN A 166 12.51 -10.90 7.22
C GLN A 166 11.28 -10.38 7.96
N LEU A 167 10.11 -10.31 7.29
CA LEU A 167 8.84 -9.94 7.92
C LEU A 167 8.37 -11.02 8.92
N LEU A 168 8.43 -12.30 8.53
CA LEU A 168 8.02 -13.41 9.40
C LEU A 168 8.92 -13.55 10.64
N GLN A 169 10.23 -13.39 10.49
CA GLN A 169 11.18 -13.41 11.62
C GLN A 169 10.91 -12.28 12.62
N ALA A 170 10.34 -11.17 12.18
CA ALA A 170 9.92 -10.06 13.04
C ALA A 170 8.49 -10.23 13.60
N ASN A 171 7.85 -11.39 13.38
CA ASN A 171 6.47 -11.69 13.75
C ASN A 171 5.43 -10.78 13.08
N VAL A 172 5.71 -10.28 11.87
CA VAL A 172 4.72 -9.53 11.09
C VAL A 172 3.71 -10.50 10.47
N HIS A 173 2.42 -10.24 10.67
CA HIS A 173 1.36 -11.02 10.05
C HIS A 173 1.24 -10.67 8.56
N LEU A 174 1.58 -11.61 7.67
CA LEU A 174 1.41 -11.43 6.23
C LEU A 174 -0.02 -11.76 5.81
N LEU A 175 -0.74 -10.75 5.34
CA LEU A 175 -2.10 -10.89 4.78
C LEU A 175 -2.08 -11.54 3.39
N GLY A 176 -0.99 -11.34 2.64
CA GLY A 176 -0.82 -11.88 1.30
C GLY A 176 0.15 -11.06 0.46
N ALA A 177 0.03 -11.22 -0.86
CA ALA A 177 0.83 -10.50 -1.83
C ALA A 177 -0.04 -9.95 -2.97
N VAL A 178 0.39 -8.82 -3.54
CA VAL A 178 -0.21 -8.22 -4.74
C VAL A 178 0.83 -8.30 -5.85
N VAL A 179 0.50 -8.97 -6.95
CA VAL A 179 1.35 -8.97 -8.14
C VAL A 179 0.95 -7.79 -9.02
N ASN A 180 1.82 -6.79 -9.06
CA ASN A 180 1.66 -5.58 -9.84
C ASN A 180 2.40 -5.67 -11.18
N ASN A 181 2.03 -4.85 -12.17
CA ASN A 181 2.72 -4.77 -13.47
C ASN A 181 2.82 -6.12 -14.22
N VAL A 182 1.76 -6.92 -14.15
CA VAL A 182 1.69 -8.21 -14.85
C VAL A 182 1.44 -7.98 -16.34
N ASP A 183 2.33 -8.46 -17.20
CA ASP A 183 2.04 -8.59 -18.62
C ASP A 183 1.15 -9.82 -18.84
N LEU A 184 -0.11 -9.59 -19.19
CA LEU A 184 -1.12 -10.62 -19.43
C LEU A 184 -0.85 -11.42 -20.72
N ARG A 185 0.07 -10.97 -21.58
CA ARG A 185 0.46 -11.67 -22.81
C ARG A 185 1.49 -12.77 -22.56
N TRP A 186 2.06 -12.83 -21.36
CA TRP A 186 3.17 -13.73 -20.99
C TRP A 186 2.76 -14.97 -20.18
N GLY A 187 1.48 -15.38 -20.27
CA GLY A 187 0.98 -16.62 -19.66
C GLY A 187 0.06 -17.39 -20.61
N ASP A 188 0.13 -18.72 -20.56
CA ASP A 188 -0.70 -19.62 -21.35
C ASP A 188 -2.17 -19.17 -21.36
N THR A 189 -2.67 -18.89 -22.56
CA THR A 189 -4.05 -18.49 -22.86
C THR A 189 -5.09 -19.48 -22.28
N TYR A 190 -4.66 -20.67 -21.86
CA TYR A 190 -5.44 -21.72 -21.21
C TYR A 190 -5.89 -21.41 -19.76
N PHE A 191 -5.11 -20.67 -18.95
CA PHE A 191 -5.55 -20.33 -17.59
C PHE A 191 -6.54 -19.16 -17.58
N TYR A 192 -6.39 -18.24 -18.54
CA TYR A 192 -7.21 -17.03 -18.63
C TYR A 192 -8.61 -17.30 -19.19
N SER A 193 -8.71 -18.16 -20.21
CA SER A 193 -9.99 -18.59 -20.80
C SER A 193 -10.91 -19.29 -19.80
N ARG A 194 -10.35 -20.01 -18.82
CA ARG A 194 -11.12 -20.69 -17.77
C ARG A 194 -11.62 -19.74 -16.67
N TYR A 195 -10.93 -18.62 -16.42
CA TYR A 195 -11.30 -17.64 -15.39
C TYR A 195 -12.24 -16.54 -15.90
N TYR A 196 -12.11 -16.14 -17.17
CA TYR A 196 -12.92 -15.08 -17.79
C TYR A 196 -13.95 -15.58 -18.81
N GLY A 197 -13.93 -16.86 -19.20
CA GLY A 197 -14.85 -17.44 -20.19
C GLY A 197 -16.34 -17.45 -19.78
N GLY A 198 -16.67 -17.12 -18.53
CA GLY A 198 -18.05 -16.95 -18.06
C GLY A 198 -18.59 -15.51 -18.16
N TYR A 199 -17.73 -14.49 -18.32
CA TYR A 199 -18.13 -13.08 -18.26
C TYR A 199 -18.27 -12.39 -19.63
N TYR A 200 -17.61 -12.91 -20.66
CA TYR A 200 -17.79 -12.45 -22.03
C TYR A 200 -18.39 -13.58 -22.87
N GLY A 201 -19.71 -13.55 -23.05
CA GLY A 201 -20.37 -14.32 -24.11
C GLY A 201 -19.79 -13.91 -25.47
N PRO A 202 -19.79 -14.82 -26.47
CA PRO A 202 -19.18 -14.55 -27.76
C PRO A 202 -19.82 -13.32 -28.41
N GLY A 203 -19.02 -12.27 -28.62
CA GLY A 203 -19.41 -11.11 -29.41
C GLY A 203 -19.71 -11.52 -30.86
N PRO A 204 -20.58 -10.78 -31.56
CA PRO A 204 -21.08 -11.18 -32.87
C PRO A 204 -19.94 -11.25 -33.89
N ALA A 205 -19.91 -12.33 -34.67
CA ALA A 205 -18.96 -12.53 -35.75
C ALA A 205 -19.10 -11.39 -36.78
N ALA A 206 -17.99 -10.72 -37.09
CA ALA A 206 -17.92 -9.75 -38.17
C ALA A 206 -18.24 -10.45 -39.50
N GLN A 207 -19.29 -9.98 -40.18
CA GLN A 207 -19.65 -10.43 -41.52
C GLN A 207 -18.60 -9.91 -42.51
N THR A 208 -17.90 -10.82 -43.17
CA THR A 208 -17.03 -10.54 -44.31
C THR A 208 -17.92 -10.34 -45.55
N GLU A 209 -18.04 -9.09 -46.01
CA GLU A 209 -18.53 -8.82 -47.37
C GLU A 209 -17.41 -9.08 -48.38
N ALA A 210 -17.68 -9.93 -49.37
CA ALA A 210 -16.81 -10.16 -50.52
C ALA A 210 -17.13 -9.15 -51.63
N PRO A 211 -16.13 -8.54 -52.29
CA PRO A 211 -16.39 -7.67 -53.43
C PRO A 211 -16.70 -8.49 -54.69
N ALA A 212 -17.65 -7.97 -55.48
CA ALA A 212 -18.13 -8.51 -56.75
C ALA A 212 -17.16 -8.33 -57.93
#